data_AF-A0A7R9MV59-F1
#
_entry.id   AF-A0A7R9MV59-F1
#
_cell.length_a   1.000
_cell.length_b   1.000
_cell.length_c   1.000
_cell.angle_alpha   90.00
_cell.angle_beta   90.00
_cell.angle_gamma   90.00
#
_symmetry.space_group_name_H-M   'P 1'
#
loop_
_entity.id
_entity.type
_entity.pdbx_description
1 polymer ?
#
loop_
_entity_poly.entity_id
_entity_poly.type
_entity_poly.pdbx_seq_one_letter_code
_entity_poly.pdbx_strand_id
1 'polypeptide(L)' 'TFDILSDEEVRQSLKVLSNWPTYPQVYVKGQLIGGLDIIKELKESEELESALKP' A
#
# COMPACT_ATOMS: atom_id res chain seq x y z
N THR A 1 9.67 1.85 -12.34
CA THR A 1 8.37 1.32 -11.89
C THR A 1 8.33 -0.15 -12.24
N PHE A 2 7.83 -1.01 -11.35
CA PHE A 2 7.72 -2.46 -11.59
C PHE A 2 6.24 -2.81 -11.66
N ASP A 3 5.79 -3.44 -12.74
CA ASP A 3 4.39 -3.80 -12.93
C ASP A 3 4.11 -5.18 -12.33
N ILE A 4 3.49 -5.16 -11.16
CA ILE A 4 3.12 -6.38 -10.42
C ILE A 4 1.90 -7.09 -11.01
N LEU A 5 1.20 -6.50 -11.98
CA LEU A 5 0.04 -7.11 -12.62
C LEU A 5 0.46 -8.08 -13.73
N SER A 6 1.63 -7.84 -14.31
CA SER A 6 2.25 -8.67 -15.34
C SER A 6 2.89 -9.96 -14.78
N ASP A 7 3.13 -10.02 -13.47
CA ASP A 7 3.79 -11.14 -12.81
C ASP A 7 2.93 -11.67 -11.64
N GLU A 8 2.27 -12.81 -11.85
CA GLU A 8 1.41 -13.43 -10.84
C GLU A 8 2.19 -13.93 -9.62
N GLU A 9 3.44 -14.40 -9.77
CA GLU A 9 4.24 -14.87 -8.64
C GLU A 9 4.58 -13.71 -7.71
N VAL A 10 5.01 -12.58 -8.28
CA VAL A 10 5.28 -11.36 -7.49
C VAL A 10 4.00 -10.86 -6.83
N ARG A 11 2.87 -10.91 -7.53
CA ARG A 11 1.57 -10.50 -6.98
C ARG A 11 1.14 -11.36 -5.79
N GLN A 12 1.24 -12.68 -5.89
CA GLN A 12 0.90 -13.58 -4.79
C GLN A 12 1.87 -13.42 -3.63
N SER A 13 3.18 -13.31 -3.92
CA SER A 13 4.22 -13.12 -2.90
C SER A 13 4.04 -11.81 -2.13
N LEU A 14 3.68 -10.71 -2.80
CA LEU A 14 3.39 -9.43 -2.14
C LEU A 14 2.16 -9.49 -1.23
N LYS A 15 1.10 -10.21 -1.62
CA LYS A 15 -0.07 -10.41 -0.73
C LYS A 15 0.31 -11.13 0.55
N VAL A 16 1.15 -12.16 0.45
CA VAL A 16 1.63 -12.94 1.60
C VAL A 16 2.58 -12.11 2.46
N LEU A 17 3.55 -11.42 1.85
CA LEU A 17 4.53 -10.58 2.53
C LEU A 17 3.87 -9.45 3.33
N SER A 18 2.81 -8.89 2.78
CA SER A 18 2.14 -7.72 3.35
C SER A 18 0.91 -8.07 4.17
N ASN A 19 0.57 -9.36 4.23
CA ASN A 19 -0.61 -9.90 4.89
C ASN A 19 -1.90 -9.14 4.47
N TRP A 20 -1.97 -8.72 3.21
CA TRP A 20 -3.03 -7.87 2.69
C TRP A 20 -3.58 -8.41 1.36
N PRO A 21 -4.87 -8.78 1.30
CA PRO A 21 -5.39 -9.57 0.18
C PRO A 21 -5.71 -8.76 -1.08
N THR A 22 -5.88 -7.44 -0.97
CA THR A 22 -6.44 -6.57 -2.02
C THR A 22 -5.46 -5.52 -2.52
N TYR A 23 -5.67 -5.07 -3.76
CA TYR A 23 -4.93 -3.98 -4.39
C TYR A 23 -5.83 -2.78 -4.64
N PRO A 24 -5.28 -1.56 -4.66
CA PRO A 24 -3.85 -1.22 -4.52
C PRO A 24 -3.36 -1.29 -3.06
N GLN A 25 -2.07 -1.57 -2.86
CA GLN A 25 -1.39 -1.58 -1.56
C GLN A 25 -0.42 -0.41 -1.51
N VAL A 26 -0.44 0.37 -0.44
CA VAL A 26 0.38 1.58 -0.27
C VAL A 26 1.31 1.41 0.91
N TYR A 27 2.60 1.63 0.68
CA TYR A 27 3.66 1.51 1.67
C TYR A 27 4.33 2.86 1.88
N VAL A 28 4.51 3.24 3.14
CA VAL A 28 5.27 4.42 3.53
C VAL A 28 6.41 3.97 4.44
N LYS A 29 7.63 4.39 4.12
CA LYS A 29 8.85 4.03 4.88
C LYS A 29 9.01 2.50 5.09
N GLY A 30 8.55 1.69 4.14
CA GLY A 30 8.64 0.22 4.20
C GLY A 30 7.54 -0.46 5.01
N GLN A 31 6.59 0.28 5.56
CA GLN A 31 5.42 -0.26 6.28
C GLN A 31 4.18 -0.14 5.41
N LEU A 32 3.37 -1.21 5.34
CA LEU A 32 2.06 -1.15 4.70
C LEU A 32 1.17 -0.22 5.53
N ILE A 33 0.76 0.90 4.95
CA ILE A 33 -0.19 1.82 5.60
C ILE A 33 -1.64 1.50 5.21
N GLY A 34 -1.86 0.77 4.11
CA GLY A 34 -3.17 0.24 3.75
C GLY A 34 -3.45 0.23 2.25
N GLY A 35 -4.73 0.02 1.91
CA GLY A 35 -5.22 0.12 0.53
C GLY A 35 -5.77 1.50 0.16
N LEU A 36 -6.27 1.65 -1.07
CA LEU A 36 -6.80 2.94 -1.57
C LEU A 36 -7.81 3.59 -0.63
N ASP A 37 -8.74 2.80 -0.09
CA ASP A 37 -9.81 3.30 0.78
C ASP A 37 -9.24 3.87 2.09
N ILE A 38 -8.27 3.17 2.69
CA ILE A 38 -7.58 3.60 3.91
C ILE A 38 -6.78 4.88 3.65
N ILE A 39 -6.11 4.99 2.48
CA ILE A 39 -5.38 6.20 2.11
C ILE A 39 -6.32 7.38 1.92
N LYS A 40 -7.51 7.17 1.35
CA LYS A 40 -8.51 8.24 1.23
C LYS A 40 -8.96 8.73 2.60
N GLU A 41 -9.24 7.82 3.53
CA GLU A 41 -9.57 8.19 4.91
C GLU A 41 -8.41 8.91 5.61
N LEU A 42 -7.18 8.40 5.50
CA LEU A 42 -5.99 9.04 6.08
C LEU A 42 -5.74 10.42 5.47
N LYS A 43 -6.08 10.61 4.19
CA LYS A 43 -6.00 11.92 3.52
C LYS A 43 -7.07 12.88 4.03
N GLU A 44 -8.29 12.40 4.25
CA GLU A 44 -9.37 13.20 4.83
C GLU A 44 -9.09 13.58 6.29
N SER A 45 -8.39 12.71 7.04
CA SER A 45 -7.97 12.95 8.42
C SER A 45 -6.68 13.79 8.56
N GLU A 46 -6.10 14.30 7.48
CA GLU A 46 -4.78 14.98 7.43
C GLU A 46 -3.58 14.14 7.97
N GLU A 47 -3.81 12.92 8.45
CA GLU A 47 -2.79 12.01 8.99
C GLU A 47 -1.83 11.50 7.91
N LEU A 48 -2.30 11.38 6.67
CA LEU A 48 -1.46 10.97 5.54
C LEU A 48 -0.33 11.97 5.28
N GLU A 49 -0.61 13.28 5.35
CA GLU A 49 0.42 14.30 5.16
C GLU A 49 1.45 14.27 6.29
N SER A 50 1.02 13.95 7.52
CA SER A 50 1.93 13.75 8.66
C SER A 50 2.80 12.51 8.48
N ALA A 51 2.25 11.40 7.97
CA ALA A 51 2.99 10.17 7.72
C ALA A 51 4.00 10.27 6.56
N LEU A 52 3.71 11.11 5.57
CA LEU A 52 4.57 11.38 4.41
C LEU A 52 5.69 12.38 4.70
N LYS A 53 5.60 13.16 5.79
CA LYS A 53 6.68 14.08 6.17
C LYS A 53 7.97 13.29 6.51
N PRO A 54 9.13 13.77 6.02
CA PRO A 54 10.43 13.11 6.22
C PRO A 54 10.74 12.94 7.70
#